data_AF-S2CXF4-F1
#
_entry.id   AF-S2CXF4-F1
#
_cell.length_a   1.000
_cell.length_b   1.000
_cell.length_c   1.000
_cell.angle_alpha   90.00
_cell.angle_beta   90.00
_cell.angle_gamma   90.00
#
_symmetry.space_group_name_H-M   'P 1'
#
loop_
_entity.id
_entity.type
_entity.pdbx_description
1 polymer ?
#
loop_
_entity_poly.entity_id
_entity_poly.type
_entity_poly.pdbx_seq_one_letter_code
_entity_poly.pdbx_strand_id
1 'polypeptide(L)' 'MRNIILQKWLALNSINSFEAWSDFRRLGIPEIPGTVASGVTGRPQRLMYPETEIGTNNQQVQAQGSDDMTKGKIWWMP' A
#
# COMPACT_ATOMS: atom_id res chain seq x y z
N MET A 1 12.17 -16.80 -8.61
CA MET A 1 11.23 -16.12 -7.69
C MET A 1 10.18 -15.28 -8.42
N ARG A 2 10.54 -14.39 -9.37
CA ARG A 2 9.61 -13.56 -10.16
C ARG A 2 8.40 -14.32 -10.75
N ASN A 3 8.63 -15.45 -11.40
CA ASN A 3 7.57 -16.22 -12.05
C ASN A 3 6.50 -16.72 -11.07
N ILE A 4 6.91 -17.11 -9.86
CA ILE A 4 5.99 -17.57 -8.81
C ILE A 4 5.05 -16.43 -8.40
N ILE A 5 5.60 -15.23 -8.21
CA ILE A 5 4.82 -14.05 -7.80
C ILE A 5 3.88 -13.57 -8.89
N LEU A 6 4.31 -13.62 -10.16
CA LEU A 6 3.43 -13.29 -11.27
C LEU A 6 2.25 -14.25 -11.40
N GLN A 7 2.50 -15.57 -11.26
CA GLN A 7 1.42 -16.55 -11.27
C GLN A 7 0.48 -16.37 -10.08
N LYS A 8 1.02 -16.09 -8.88
CA LYS A 8 0.23 -15.72 -7.71
C LYS A 8 -0.62 -14.48 -7.96
N TRP A 9 -0.06 -13.43 -8.55
CA TRP A 9 -0.79 -12.21 -8.88
C TRP A 9 -1.92 -12.47 -9.86
N LEU A 10 -1.69 -13.25 -10.93
CA LEU A 10 -2.73 -13.63 -11.88
C LEU A 10 -3.87 -14.42 -11.23
N ALA A 11 -3.55 -15.28 -10.26
CA ALA A 11 -4.55 -16.06 -9.54
C ALA A 11 -5.35 -15.22 -8.52
N LEU A 12 -4.75 -14.18 -7.94
CA LEU A 12 -5.33 -13.47 -6.80
C LEU A 12 -5.85 -12.06 -7.10
N ASN A 13 -5.48 -11.43 -8.22
CA ASN A 13 -5.80 -10.02 -8.47
C ASN A 13 -7.31 -9.68 -8.37
N SER A 14 -8.21 -10.62 -8.72
CA SER A 14 -9.66 -10.45 -8.65
C SER A 14 -10.34 -11.21 -7.52
N ILE A 15 -9.62 -12.09 -6.80
CA ILE A 15 -10.18 -12.93 -5.73
C ILE A 15 -9.71 -12.43 -4.35
N ASN A 16 -8.43 -12.09 -4.24
CA ASN A 16 -7.81 -11.55 -3.04
C ASN A 16 -6.87 -10.39 -3.41
N SER A 17 -7.48 -9.27 -3.75
CA SER A 17 -6.75 -8.07 -4.19
C SER A 17 -5.88 -7.47 -3.08
N PHE A 18 -6.21 -7.69 -1.80
CA PHE A 18 -5.39 -7.21 -0.67
C PHE A 18 -4.03 -7.91 -0.62
N GLU A 19 -4.00 -9.23 -0.79
CA GLU A 19 -2.76 -9.99 -0.84
C GLU A 19 -1.95 -9.63 -2.09
N ALA A 20 -2.61 -9.54 -3.25
CA ALA A 20 -1.96 -9.13 -4.49
C ALA A 20 -1.33 -7.72 -4.39
N TRP A 21 -2.00 -6.78 -3.72
CA TRP A 21 -1.48 -5.44 -3.48
C TRP A 21 -0.31 -5.42 -2.48
N SER A 22 -0.36 -6.28 -1.46
CA SER A 22 0.71 -6.39 -0.46
C SER A 22 1.98 -6.98 -1.06
N ASP A 23 1.87 -8.02 -1.88
CA ASP A 23 3.01 -8.56 -2.62
C ASP A 23 3.58 -7.57 -3.64
N PHE A 24 2.72 -6.84 -4.37
CA PHE A 24 3.16 -5.79 -5.28
C PHE A 24 3.96 -4.71 -4.54
N ARG A 25 3.50 -4.24 -3.38
CA ARG A 25 4.22 -3.24 -2.57
C ARG A 25 5.52 -3.77 -1.97
N ARG A 26 5.58 -5.06 -1.63
CA ARG A 26 6.78 -5.70 -1.06
C ARG A 26 7.86 -5.96 -2.11
N LEU A 27 7.46 -6.35 -3.32
CA LEU A 27 8.37 -6.89 -4.33
C LEU A 27 8.46 -6.05 -5.62
N GLY A 28 7.53 -5.12 -5.86
CA GLY A 28 7.45 -4.35 -7.09
C GLY A 28 6.96 -5.13 -8.32
N ILE A 29 6.34 -6.30 -8.13
CA ILE A 29 5.96 -7.23 -9.20
C ILE A 29 4.42 -7.43 -9.19
N PRO A 30 3.72 -7.37 -10.35
CA PRO A 30 4.22 -6.98 -11.67
C PRO A 30 4.62 -5.50 -11.74
N GLU A 31 5.49 -5.15 -12.68
CA GLU A 31 5.92 -3.76 -12.90
C GLU A 31 4.81 -2.97 -13.61
N ILE A 32 3.83 -2.51 -12.83
CA ILE A 32 2.72 -1.72 -13.35
C ILE A 32 3.21 -0.27 -13.52
N PRO A 33 3.06 0.36 -14.70
CA PRO A 33 3.42 1.76 -14.90
C PRO A 33 2.51 2.68 -14.07
N GLY A 34 3.07 3.76 -13.53
CA GLY A 34 2.28 4.80 -12.87
C GLY A 34 1.41 5.54 -13.88
N THR A 35 0.24 6.04 -13.44
CA THR A 35 -0.58 6.92 -14.27
C THR A 35 0.02 8.32 -14.30
N VAL A 36 0.13 8.91 -15.50
CA VAL A 36 0.59 10.31 -15.68
C VAL A 36 -0.50 11.32 -15.33
N ALA A 37 -1.76 10.89 -15.26
CA ALA A 37 -2.92 11.78 -15.11
C ALA A 37 -3.25 12.14 -13.66
N SER A 38 -2.64 11.48 -12.66
CA SER A 38 -3.05 11.64 -11.26
C SER A 38 -2.57 12.94 -10.61
N GLY A 39 -1.54 13.60 -11.15
CA GLY A 39 -0.90 14.76 -10.50
C GLY A 39 -0.20 14.46 -9.15
N VAL A 40 -0.28 13.21 -8.67
CA VAL A 40 0.31 12.74 -7.42
C VAL A 40 1.51 11.85 -7.75
N THR A 41 2.64 12.13 -7.11
CA THR A 41 3.84 11.29 -7.25
C THR A 41 3.72 10.07 -6.35
N GLY A 42 3.82 8.88 -6.95
CA GLY A 42 3.82 7.61 -6.23
C GLY A 42 2.47 6.91 -6.21
N ARG A 43 2.36 5.89 -5.35
CA ARG A 43 1.17 5.05 -5.17
C ARG A 43 0.83 4.98 -3.69
N PRO A 44 -0.44 4.74 -3.31
CA PRO A 44 -0.81 4.51 -1.92
C PRO A 44 -0.02 3.35 -1.31
N GLN A 45 0.87 3.64 -0.36
CA GLN A 45 1.66 2.68 0.39
C GLN A 45 0.91 2.18 1.63
N ARG A 46 -0.07 2.94 2.12
CA ARG A 46 -0.97 2.61 3.23
C ARG A 46 -2.33 3.31 3.08
N LEU A 47 -3.27 2.97 3.95
CA LEU A 47 -4.49 3.74 4.17
C LEU A 47 -4.30 4.65 5.39
N MET A 48 -5.04 5.76 5.41
CA MET A 48 -5.08 6.67 6.56
C MET A 48 -5.85 6.04 7.71
N TYR A 49 -5.53 6.46 8.93
CA TYR A 49 -6.38 6.18 10.08
C TYR A 49 -7.76 6.84 9.90
N PRO A 50 -8.82 6.19 10.40
CA PRO A 50 -10.16 6.78 10.32
C PRO A 50 -10.24 8.05 11.17
N GLU A 51 -11.03 9.02 10.72
CA GLU A 51 -11.20 10.31 11.41
C GLU A 51 -11.71 10.14 12.85
N THR A 52 -12.49 9.09 13.11
CA THR A 52 -12.96 8.77 14.46
C THR A 52 -11.81 8.50 15.43
N GLU A 53 -10.76 7.79 15.00
CA GLU A 53 -9.59 7.49 15.86
C GLU A 53 -8.73 8.75 16.07
N ILE A 54 -8.67 9.62 15.06
CA ILE A 54 -8.03 10.93 15.19
C ILE A 54 -8.79 11.80 16.21
N GLY A 55 -10.12 11.72 16.25
CA GLY A 55 -10.96 12.45 17.19
C GLY A 55 -10.91 11.91 18.62
N THR A 56 -10.87 10.59 18.79
CA THR A 56 -10.93 9.94 20.12
C THR A 56 -9.56 9.68 20.75
N ASN A 57 -8.52 9.47 19.94
CA ASN A 57 -7.23 8.96 20.40
C ASN A 57 -6.04 9.55 19.60
N ASN A 58 -6.12 10.83 19.25
CA ASN A 58 -5.14 11.50 18.41
C ASN A 58 -3.69 11.29 18.89
N GLN A 59 -3.45 11.33 20.20
CA GLN A 59 -2.10 11.19 20.75
C GLN A 59 -1.41 9.89 20.31
N GLN A 60 -2.15 8.77 20.26
CA GLN A 60 -1.59 7.50 19.83
C GLN A 60 -1.46 7.41 18.31
N VAL A 61 -2.36 8.05 17.56
CA VAL A 61 -2.26 8.17 16.10
C VAL A 61 -0.98 8.92 15.71
N GLN A 62 -0.70 10.06 16.35
CA GLN A 62 0.53 10.82 16.08
C GLN A 62 1.79 10.04 16.47
N ALA A 63 1.72 9.18 17.49
CA ALA A 63 2.83 8.34 17.91
C ALA A 63 3.22 7.27 16.86
N GLN A 64 2.31 6.91 15.95
CA GLN A 64 2.60 5.98 14.84
C GLN A 64 3.41 6.64 13.70
N GLY A 65 3.57 7.97 13.73
CA GLY A 65 4.31 8.73 12.73
C GLY A 65 3.44 9.21 11.56
N SER A 66 4.07 9.41 10.39
CA SER A 66 3.38 9.98 9.23
C SER A 66 2.30 9.06 8.69
N ASP A 67 1.09 9.60 8.58
CA ASP A 67 -0.07 8.93 7.97
C ASP A 67 -0.27 9.33 6.49
N ASP A 68 0.73 9.96 5.85
CA ASP A 68 0.69 10.29 4.42
C ASP A 68 0.61 9.00 3.59
N MET A 69 -0.50 8.80 2.88
CA MET A 69 -0.75 7.59 2.10
C MET A 69 0.34 7.27 1.07
N THR A 70 1.03 8.28 0.53
CA THR A 70 1.99 8.08 -0.56
C THR A 70 3.42 7.92 -0.07
N LYS A 71 3.71 8.35 1.16
CA LYS A 71 5.07 8.37 1.73
C LYS A 71 5.22 7.44 2.94
N GLY A 72 4.16 7.28 3.73
CA GLY A 72 4.13 6.43 4.91
C GLY A 72 4.19 4.95 4.54
N LYS A 73 5.37 4.36 4.60
CA LYS A 73 5.55 2.91 4.41
C LYS A 73 5.06 2.13 5.63
N ILE A 74 4.63 0.90 5.39
CA ILE A 74 4.36 -0.08 6.46
C ILE A 74 5.67 -0.78 6.82
N TRP A 75 5.83 -1.22 8.06
CA TRP A 75 7.08 -1.76 8.62
C TRP A 75 7.72 -2.92 7.81
N TRP A 76 6.94 -3.72 7.08
CA TRP A 76 7.44 -4.84 6.27
C TRP A 76 7.83 -4.44 4.84
N MET A 77 7.59 -3.19 4.45
CA MET A 77 7.93 -2.68 3.13
C MET A 77 9.43 -2.33 3.07
N PRO A 78 10.11 -2.61 1.96
CA PRO A 78 11.54 -2.30 1.80
C PRO A 78 11.80 -0.79 1.76
#